data_AF-A0A2V9FW99-F1
#
_entry.id   AF-A0A2V9FW99-F1
#
_cell.length_a   1.000
_cell.length_b   1.000
_cell.length_c   1.000
_cell.angle_alpha   90.00
_cell.angle_beta   90.00
_cell.angle_gamma   90.00
#
_symmetry.space_group_name_H-M   'P 1'
#
loop_
_entity.id
_entity.type
_entity.pdbx_description
1 polymer ?
#
loop_
_entity_poly.entity_id
_entity_poly.type
_entity_poly.pdbx_seq_one_letter_code
_entity_poly.pdbx_strand_id
1 'polypeptide(L)'
;MKMSPVQASFASPWQNGVAERWAESCRRDLLDHVIALNEHHLKRLLSEYVRYYHEDRTHLGLRKGTPDYRIRSTASAHVLSQDRVSGLHHRYDRAA
;
A
#
# COMPACT_ATOMS: atom_id res chain seq x y z
N MET A 1 4.98 6.35 -26.55
CA MET A 1 3.65 6.00 -25.99
C MET A 1 2.84 7.30 -25.91
N LYS A 2 1.77 7.46 -26.70
CA LYS A 2 0.89 8.64 -26.60
C LYS A 2 -0.13 8.37 -25.49
N MET A 3 -0.17 9.23 -24.47
CA MET A 3 -1.14 9.18 -23.38
C MET A 3 -2.16 10.29 -23.59
N SER A 4 -3.45 9.95 -23.67
CA SER A 4 -4.56 10.91 -23.74
C SER A 4 -5.21 11.02 -22.36
N PRO A 5 -5.28 12.20 -21.74
CA PRO A 5 -5.98 12.36 -20.46
C PRO A 5 -7.48 12.14 -20.65
N VAL A 6 -8.10 11.43 -19.70
CA VAL A 6 -9.55 11.29 -19.61
C VAL A 6 -9.99 12.01 -18.35
N GLN A 7 -10.87 12.99 -18.49
CA GLN A 7 -11.37 13.75 -17.37
C GLN A 7 -12.58 13.03 -16.76
N ALA A 8 -12.52 12.77 -15.45
CA ALA A 8 -13.68 12.34 -14.69
C ALA A 8 -14.67 13.51 -14.55
N SER A 9 -15.95 13.21 -14.65
CA SER A 9 -17.05 14.13 -14.38
C SER A 9 -17.07 14.51 -12.89
N PHE A 10 -17.64 15.67 -12.60
CA PHE A 10 -17.74 16.17 -11.24
C PHE A 10 -18.56 15.22 -10.36
N ALA A 11 -18.06 14.95 -9.14
CA ALA A 11 -18.69 14.08 -8.15
C ALA A 11 -19.01 12.65 -8.64
N SER A 12 -18.20 12.12 -9.57
CA SER A 12 -18.40 10.80 -10.17
C SER A 12 -17.28 9.80 -9.81
N PRO A 13 -17.17 9.36 -8.55
CA PRO A 13 -16.06 8.49 -8.09
C PRO A 13 -15.99 7.14 -8.82
N TRP A 14 -17.12 6.66 -9.37
CA TRP A 14 -17.15 5.40 -10.12
C TRP A 14 -16.37 5.45 -11.44
N GLN A 15 -16.14 6.64 -12.02
CA GLN A 15 -15.38 6.78 -13.27
C GLN A 15 -13.88 6.51 -13.09
N ASN A 16 -13.36 6.61 -11.86
CA ASN A 16 -12.01 6.17 -11.53
C ASN A 16 -11.99 5.40 -10.20
N GLY A 17 -12.81 4.36 -10.10
CA GLY A 17 -12.92 3.55 -8.89
C GLY A 17 -11.60 2.90 -8.42
N VAL A 18 -10.59 2.81 -9.30
CA VAL A 18 -9.25 2.36 -8.94
C VAL A 18 -8.53 3.39 -8.08
N ALA A 19 -8.46 4.65 -8.52
CA ALA A 19 -7.84 5.72 -7.76
C ALA A 19 -8.58 5.97 -6.44
N GLU A 20 -9.92 5.97 -6.47
CA GLU A 20 -10.75 6.17 -5.27
C GLU A 20 -10.52 5.06 -4.24
N ARG A 21 -10.51 3.78 -4.67
CA ARG A 21 -10.22 2.65 -3.79
C ARG A 21 -8.81 2.73 -3.20
N TRP A 22 -7.83 3.20 -3.99
CA TRP A 22 -6.46 3.39 -3.51
C TRP A 22 -6.39 4.49 -2.44
N ALA A 23 -7.02 5.64 -2.68
CA ALA A 23 -7.05 6.74 -1.73
C ALA A 23 -7.74 6.35 -0.42
N GLU A 24 -8.87 5.64 -0.49
CA GLU A 24 -9.57 5.12 0.69
C GLU A 24 -8.73 4.09 1.46
N SER A 25 -8.01 3.23 0.75
CA SER A 25 -7.07 2.29 1.38
C SER A 25 -5.97 3.02 2.12
N CYS A 26 -5.35 4.03 1.49
CA CYS A 26 -4.31 4.85 2.11
C CYS A 26 -4.83 5.58 3.36
N ARG A 27 -6.06 6.10 3.29
CA ARG A 27 -6.68 6.76 4.44
C ARG A 27 -6.88 5.79 5.61
N ARG A 28 -7.52 4.65 5.37
CA ARG A 28 -7.79 3.64 6.40
C ARG A 28 -6.52 3.03 6.99
N ASP A 29 -5.54 2.74 6.13
CA ASP A 29 -4.34 2.00 6.54
C ASP A 29 -3.28 2.94 7.16
N LEU A 30 -3.30 4.25 6.90
CA LEU A 30 -2.29 5.21 7.36
C LEU A 30 -2.89 6.47 7.99
N LEU A 31 -3.67 7.25 7.23
CA LEU A 31 -3.99 8.64 7.62
C LEU A 31 -5.01 8.73 8.76
N ASP A 32 -5.83 7.70 8.97
CA ASP A 32 -6.74 7.62 10.12
C ASP A 32 -5.97 7.31 11.44
N HIS A 33 -4.69 6.95 11.36
CA HIS A 33 -3.85 6.55 12.51
C HIS A 33 -2.72 7.54 12.85
N VAL A 34 -2.36 8.44 11.93
CA VAL A 34 -1.20 9.33 12.09
C VAL A 34 -1.58 10.77 11.77
N ILE A 35 -1.21 11.67 12.67
CA ILE A 35 -1.30 13.10 12.41
C ILE A 35 -0.02 13.55 11.70
N ALA A 36 -0.14 13.93 10.43
CA ALA A 36 0.96 14.51 9.68
C ALA A 36 1.28 15.91 10.21
N LEU A 37 2.52 16.12 10.65
CA LEU A 37 2.96 17.38 11.26
C LEU A 37 3.17 18.51 10.24
N ASN A 38 3.56 18.15 9.02
CA ASN A 38 3.76 19.05 7.89
C ASN A 38 3.76 18.26 6.57
N GLU A 39 3.84 18.97 5.45
CA GLU A 39 3.83 18.35 4.12
C GLU A 39 5.02 17.40 3.88
N HIS A 40 6.22 17.75 4.35
CA HIS A 40 7.40 16.90 4.21
C HIS A 40 7.22 15.57 4.96
N HIS A 41 6.68 15.65 6.17
CA HIS A 41 6.35 14.47 6.97
C HIS A 41 5.29 13.61 6.26
N LEU A 42 4.22 14.23 5.74
CA LEU A 42 3.19 13.51 4.98
C LEU A 42 3.77 12.80 3.76
N LYS A 43 4.60 13.48 2.97
CA LYS A 43 5.26 12.89 1.79
C LYS A 43 6.10 11.67 2.15
N ARG A 44 6.88 11.75 3.24
CA ARG A 44 7.68 10.61 3.74
C ARG A 44 6.78 9.42 4.11
N LEU A 45 5.70 9.65 4.87
CA LEU A 45 4.75 8.61 5.25
C LEU A 45 4.07 7.97 4.04
N LEU A 46 3.65 8.79 3.07
CA LEU A 46 3.05 8.32 1.82
C LEU A 46 4.03 7.48 0.99
N SER A 47 5.30 7.88 0.90
CA SER A 47 6.34 7.09 0.22
C SER A 47 6.55 5.72 0.90
N GLU A 48 6.59 5.67 2.24
CA GLU A 48 6.67 4.42 2.97
C GLU A 48 5.43 3.54 2.74
N TYR A 49 4.25 4.15 2.73
CA TYR A 49 3.00 3.45 2.48
C TYR A 49 2.91 2.90 1.05
N VAL A 50 3.35 3.65 0.03
CA VAL A 50 3.39 3.16 -1.36
C VAL A 50 4.29 1.93 -1.47
N ARG A 51 5.46 1.95 -0.81
CA ARG A 51 6.34 0.78 -0.76
C ARG A 51 5.67 -0.40 -0.09
N TYR A 52 5.05 -0.20 1.08
CA TYR A 52 4.26 -1.23 1.75
C TYR A 52 3.13 -1.79 0.86
N TYR A 53 2.41 -0.91 0.15
CA TYR A 53 1.27 -1.29 -0.70
C TYR A 53 1.67 -2.22 -1.85
N HIS A 54 2.83 -1.99 -2.47
CA HIS A 54 3.31 -2.79 -3.59
C HIS A 54 4.12 -4.02 -3.16
N GLU A 55 4.93 -3.91 -2.11
CA GLU A 55 5.84 -4.99 -1.71
C GLU A 55 5.22 -5.98 -0.72
N ASP A 56 4.33 -5.54 0.18
CA ASP A 56 3.96 -6.27 1.39
C ASP A 56 2.44 -6.45 1.59
N ARG A 57 1.61 -5.46 1.23
CA ARG A 57 0.15 -5.52 1.41
C ARG A 57 -0.44 -6.63 0.55
N THR A 58 -1.24 -7.49 1.14
CA THR A 58 -1.91 -8.58 0.42
C THR A 58 -3.13 -8.08 -0.34
N HIS A 59 -3.27 -8.43 -1.62
CA HIS A 59 -4.41 -8.04 -2.45
C HIS A 59 -5.26 -9.24 -2.81
N LEU A 60 -6.56 -9.21 -2.47
CA LEU A 60 -7.48 -10.32 -2.77
C LEU A 60 -7.59 -10.59 -4.28
N GLY A 61 -7.61 -9.54 -5.10
CA GLY A 61 -7.60 -9.66 -6.57
C GLY A 61 -6.34 -10.31 -7.13
N LEU A 62 -5.24 -10.34 -6.36
CA LEU A 62 -3.98 -11.00 -6.70
C LEU A 62 -3.80 -12.32 -5.94
N ARG A 63 -4.89 -13.00 -5.56
CA ARG A 63 -4.87 -14.26 -4.78
C ARG A 63 -4.06 -14.14 -3.47
N LYS A 64 -4.20 -13.00 -2.78
CA LYS A 64 -3.42 -12.62 -1.58
C LYS A 64 -1.91 -12.44 -1.84
N GLY A 65 -1.51 -12.26 -3.09
CA GLY A 65 -0.18 -11.80 -3.47
C GLY A 65 -0.01 -10.28 -3.33
N THR A 66 1.16 -9.81 -3.71
CA THR A 66 1.53 -8.39 -3.73
C THR A 66 1.77 -7.92 -5.18
N PRO A 67 1.58 -6.63 -5.51
CA PRO A 67 1.78 -6.10 -6.86
C PRO A 67 3.19 -6.34 -7.39
N ASP A 68 4.21 -6.26 -6.53
CA ASP A 68 5.60 -6.51 -6.91
C ASP A 68 5.99 -8.00 -6.83
N TYR A 69 5.01 -8.90 -6.81
CA TYR A 69 5.20 -10.35 -6.87
C TYR A 69 6.19 -10.89 -5.84
N ARG A 70 6.03 -10.47 -4.58
CA ARG A 70 6.91 -10.93 -3.50
C ARG A 70 6.88 -12.45 -3.38
N ILE A 71 8.06 -13.07 -3.47
CA ILE A 71 8.27 -14.49 -3.19
C ILE A 71 8.29 -14.68 -1.67
N ARG A 72 7.48 -15.63 -1.17
CA ARG A 72 7.44 -15.98 0.26
C ARG A 72 8.36 -17.16 0.52
N SER A 73 9.10 -17.12 1.63
CA SER A 73 9.87 -18.28 2.08
C SER A 73 8.93 -19.45 2.40
N THR A 74 9.28 -20.64 1.92
CA THR A 74 8.60 -21.91 2.21
C THR A 74 9.30 -22.71 3.32
N ALA A 75 10.42 -22.21 3.83
CA ALA A 75 11.19 -22.88 4.89
C ALA A 75 10.32 -23.11 6.13
N SER A 76 10.55 -24.21 6.85
CA SER A 76 9.94 -24.41 8.17
C SER A 76 10.85 -23.83 9.25
N ALA A 77 11.00 -22.51 9.23
CA ALA A 77 11.90 -21.76 10.11
C ALA A 77 11.15 -20.74 10.97
N HIS A 78 11.89 -20.08 11.87
CA HIS A 78 11.37 -19.02 12.72
C HIS A 78 10.77 -17.87 11.89
N VAL A 79 9.66 -17.32 12.39
CA VAL A 79 8.99 -16.16 11.78
C VAL A 79 9.72 -14.89 12.16
N LEU A 80 10.09 -14.10 11.15
CA LEU A 80 10.67 -12.78 11.30
C LEU A 80 9.59 -11.72 11.07
N SER A 81 9.48 -10.76 11.99
CA SER A 81 8.65 -9.58 11.85
C SER A 81 9.51 -8.38 11.44
N GLN A 82 9.05 -7.61 10.47
CA GLN A 82 9.68 -6.35 10.08
C GLN A 82 8.65 -5.24 10.06
N ASP A 83 8.94 -4.16 10.75
CA ASP A 83 8.06 -3.00 10.82
C ASP A 83 7.96 -2.31 9.46
N ARG A 84 6.77 -1.81 9.17
CA ARG A 84 6.44 -1.01 7.98
C ARG A 84 5.60 0.18 8.41
N VAL A 85 5.77 1.29 7.68
CA VAL A 85 5.00 2.52 7.88
C VAL A 85 5.06 2.94 9.36
N SER A 86 6.29 3.12 9.87
CA SER A 86 6.55 3.46 11.28
C SER A 86 5.90 2.53 12.32
N GLY A 87 5.76 1.24 12.01
CA GLY A 87 5.24 0.21 12.92
C GLY A 87 3.72 0.02 12.88
N LEU A 88 3.00 0.77 12.03
CA LEU A 88 1.57 0.54 11.82
C LEU A 88 1.27 -0.79 11.16
N HIS A 89 2.16 -1.21 10.26
CA HIS A 89 2.04 -2.46 9.52
C HIS A 89 3.27 -3.31 9.74
N HIS A 90 3.12 -4.62 9.51
CA HIS A 90 4.21 -5.57 9.69
C HIS A 90 4.30 -6.50 8.50
N ARG A 91 5.54 -6.71 8.04
CA ARG A 91 5.88 -7.79 7.13
C ARG A 91 6.30 -9.00 7.96
N TYR A 92 5.66 -10.13 7.69
CA TYR A 92 6.08 -11.42 8.23
C TYR A 92 6.75 -12.26 7.14
N ASP A 93 7.91 -12.82 7.46
CA ASP A 93 8.63 -13.79 6.62
C ASP A 93 9.15 -14.95 7.47
N ARG A 94 9.71 -15.97 6.83
CA ARG A 94 10.44 -17.03 7.54
C ARG A 94 11.93 -16.91 7.25
N ALA A 95 12.75 -17.16 8.26
CA ALA A 95 14.20 -17.24 8.08
C ALA A 95 14.54 -18.26 6.97
N ALA A 96 15.57 -17.95 6.19
CA ALA A 96 16.06 -18.84 5.14
C ALA A 96 16.80 -20.05 5.73
#